data_AF-A0A351F869-F1
#
_entry.id   AF-A0A351F869-F1
#
_cell.length_a   1.000
_cell.length_b   1.000
_cell.length_c   1.000
_cell.angle_alpha   90.00
_cell.angle_beta   90.00
_cell.angle_gamma   90.00
#
_symmetry.space_group_name_H-M   'P 1'
#
loop_
_entity.id
_entity.type
_entity.pdbx_description
1 polymer ?
#
loop_
_entity_poly.entity_id
_entity_poly.type
_entity_poly.pdbx_seq_one_letter_code
_entity_poly.pdbx_strand_id
1 'polypeptide(L)'
;MAIYKQINSKGALSTHSGLRNCLKYILIPEKTDIEHTYVIGTYNGKATDAEEIYRSFIQTKRRYNADKGRQYAHSVISFHQDEKITPEQALSFAIDFGEKTYEGHEVAIAVHCDKEHIHCHMVTNTVSYLDGSKLHKSNNDLQGDKDYCNELCQKYGLTVAEKGKHFDGSAITDGEIISWDKDTYRLLSDYTKKSYVADCGIAFMESISSAQTKDDFIKQMQSHGWQVDWKGSKKHIVFKNADGKKVRDSNLFKTFHLPATKELITVEFDRKSDLAGQAERIRLSELEEAGRRKPNAEISNNRTKRGSHARGI
;
A
#
# COMPACT_ATOMS: atom_id res chain seq x y z
N MET A 1 9.12 -12.11 -14.05
CA MET A 1 7.97 -11.96 -13.17
C MET A 1 7.21 -10.72 -13.54
N ALA A 2 5.92 -10.69 -13.25
CA ALA A 2 5.10 -9.50 -13.34
C ALA A 2 4.77 -8.97 -11.94
N ILE A 3 4.77 -7.64 -11.78
CA ILE A 3 4.43 -6.98 -10.52
C ILE A 3 3.23 -6.06 -10.76
N TYR A 4 2.14 -6.33 -10.04
CA TYR A 4 0.95 -5.48 -10.04
C TYR A 4 1.04 -4.37 -8.99
N LYS A 5 0.72 -3.14 -9.40
CA LYS A 5 0.67 -1.97 -8.52
C LYS A 5 -0.50 -1.06 -8.85
N GLN A 6 -1.21 -0.60 -7.82
CA GLN A 6 -2.17 0.49 -7.95
C GLN A 6 -1.48 1.84 -7.79
N ILE A 7 -1.77 2.78 -8.70
CA ILE A 7 -1.23 4.12 -8.69
C ILE A 7 -2.14 5.04 -7.88
N ASN A 8 -1.57 5.62 -6.83
CA ASN A 8 -2.26 6.57 -5.97
C ASN A 8 -1.81 7.99 -6.31
N SER A 9 -2.72 8.79 -6.86
CA SER A 9 -2.52 10.24 -7.04
C SER A 9 -3.67 10.98 -6.37
N LYS A 10 -3.51 11.29 -5.08
CA LYS A 10 -4.55 11.96 -4.28
C LYS A 10 -4.90 13.30 -4.95
N GLY A 11 -6.17 13.46 -5.33
CA GLY A 11 -6.70 14.65 -6.02
C GLY A 11 -6.94 14.44 -7.52
N ALA A 12 -5.95 13.91 -8.26
CA ALA A 12 -6.09 13.71 -9.71
C ALA A 12 -7.08 12.59 -10.07
N LEU A 13 -7.25 11.59 -9.19
CA LEU A 13 -8.17 10.46 -9.42
C LEU A 13 -9.66 10.84 -9.34
N SER A 14 -9.99 12.03 -8.83
CA SER A 14 -11.38 12.45 -8.52
C SER A 14 -11.94 13.49 -9.49
N THR A 15 -11.22 13.83 -10.56
CA THR A 15 -11.65 14.84 -11.53
C THR A 15 -11.82 14.24 -12.92
N HIS A 16 -12.76 14.80 -13.69
CA HIS A 16 -12.97 14.46 -15.11
C HIS A 16 -11.71 14.75 -15.94
N SER A 17 -11.08 15.89 -15.68
CA SER A 17 -9.82 16.26 -16.32
C SER A 17 -8.70 15.26 -15.99
N GLY A 18 -8.66 14.75 -14.77
CA GLY A 18 -7.71 13.73 -14.36
C GLY A 18 -7.89 12.41 -15.11
N LEU A 19 -9.14 11.92 -15.24
CA LEU A 19 -9.43 10.72 -16.05
C LEU A 19 -9.01 10.93 -17.50
N ARG A 20 -9.45 12.04 -18.11
CA ARG A 20 -9.13 12.38 -19.50
C ARG A 20 -7.62 12.46 -19.75
N ASN A 21 -6.89 13.15 -18.87
CA ASN A 21 -5.44 13.28 -18.99
C ASN A 21 -4.72 11.94 -18.78
N CYS A 22 -5.23 11.08 -17.89
CA CYS A 22 -4.68 9.74 -17.69
C CYS A 22 -4.85 8.87 -18.95
N LEU A 23 -6.06 8.86 -19.54
CA LEU A 23 -6.32 8.14 -20.80
C LEU A 23 -5.40 8.63 -21.93
N LYS A 24 -5.26 9.95 -22.07
CA LYS A 24 -4.31 10.53 -23.04
C LYS A 24 -2.88 10.10 -22.78
N TYR A 25 -2.47 10.04 -21.52
CA TYR A 25 -1.10 9.67 -21.14
C TYR A 25 -0.79 8.21 -21.46
N ILE A 26 -1.73 7.29 -21.23
CA ILE A 26 -1.49 5.86 -21.50
C ILE A 26 -1.57 5.54 -22.99
N LEU A 27 -2.29 6.32 -23.79
CA LEU A 27 -2.47 6.12 -25.24
C LEU A 27 -1.54 6.99 -26.11
N ILE A 28 -0.43 7.47 -25.54
CA ILE A 28 0.58 8.24 -26.28
C ILE A 28 1.25 7.34 -27.34
N PRO A 29 1.17 7.65 -28.65
CA PRO A 29 1.71 6.79 -29.72
C PRO A 29 3.22 6.56 -29.63
N GLU A 30 3.98 7.48 -29.03
CA GLU A 30 5.41 7.32 -28.82
C GLU A 30 5.75 6.24 -27.78
N LYS A 31 4.76 5.76 -27.02
CA LYS A 31 4.94 4.78 -25.94
C LYS A 31 4.29 3.44 -26.20
N THR A 32 3.19 3.43 -26.96
CA THR A 32 2.40 2.23 -27.28
C THR A 32 2.16 2.18 -28.78
N ASP A 33 2.21 0.97 -29.34
CA ASP A 33 1.69 0.73 -30.69
C ASP A 33 0.15 0.65 -30.65
N ILE A 34 -0.50 0.92 -31.78
CA ILE A 34 -1.96 0.81 -31.94
C ILE A 34 -2.45 -0.61 -31.65
N GLU A 35 -1.66 -1.61 -32.03
CA GLU A 35 -1.97 -3.03 -31.84
C GLU A 35 -1.82 -3.47 -30.37
N HIS A 36 -1.19 -2.66 -29.52
CA HIS A 36 -0.96 -2.97 -28.10
C HIS A 36 -1.89 -2.21 -27.16
N THR A 37 -3.10 -1.88 -27.63
CA THR A 37 -4.15 -1.22 -26.86
C THR A 37 -5.45 -2.02 -26.89
N TYR A 38 -6.21 -1.98 -25.79
CA TYR A 38 -7.50 -2.66 -25.71
C TYR A 38 -8.44 -1.97 -24.72
N VAL A 39 -9.75 -2.16 -24.87
CA VAL A 39 -10.74 -1.68 -23.89
C VAL A 39 -11.68 -2.82 -23.52
N ILE A 40 -11.69 -3.20 -22.24
CA ILE A 40 -12.66 -4.13 -21.67
C ILE A 40 -13.96 -3.38 -21.40
N GLY A 41 -15.10 -4.02 -21.64
CA GLY A 41 -16.42 -3.53 -21.27
C GLY A 41 -17.27 -3.17 -22.48
N THR A 42 -18.03 -2.08 -22.39
CA THR A 42 -19.08 -1.72 -23.36
C THR A 42 -18.59 -0.88 -24.55
N TYR A 43 -17.34 -0.43 -24.55
CA TYR A 43 -16.79 0.41 -25.60
C TYR A 43 -16.34 -0.40 -26.82
N ASN A 44 -16.97 -0.17 -27.97
CA ASN A 44 -16.70 -0.88 -29.23
C ASN A 44 -15.94 -0.03 -30.27
N GLY A 45 -15.39 1.12 -29.86
CA GLY A 45 -14.65 2.02 -30.75
C GLY A 45 -13.15 1.69 -30.81
N LYS A 46 -12.34 2.65 -31.27
CA LYS A 46 -10.89 2.47 -31.37
C LYS A 46 -10.23 2.58 -30.00
N ALA A 47 -9.52 1.54 -29.58
CA ALA A 47 -8.81 1.52 -28.29
C ALA A 47 -7.69 2.58 -28.16
N THR A 48 -7.37 3.29 -29.24
CA THR A 48 -6.42 4.42 -29.26
C THR A 48 -7.09 5.79 -29.10
N ASP A 49 -8.41 5.90 -29.16
CA ASP A 49 -9.09 7.19 -29.04
C ASP A 49 -9.42 7.52 -27.58
N ALA A 50 -8.49 8.22 -26.95
CA ALA A 50 -8.63 8.64 -25.55
C ALA A 50 -9.89 9.48 -25.27
N GLU A 51 -10.37 10.26 -26.24
CA GLU A 51 -11.55 11.12 -26.04
C GLU A 51 -12.84 10.35 -26.15
N GLU A 52 -12.93 9.42 -27.09
CA GLU A 52 -14.10 8.54 -27.19
C GLU A 52 -14.21 7.62 -25.97
N ILE A 53 -13.10 7.01 -25.54
CA ILE A 53 -13.06 6.19 -24.32
C ILE A 53 -13.47 7.02 -23.10
N TYR A 54 -12.94 8.24 -22.96
CA TYR A 54 -13.33 9.16 -21.90
C TYR A 54 -14.84 9.43 -21.92
N ARG A 55 -15.41 9.74 -23.09
CA ARG A 55 -16.85 9.99 -23.24
C ARG A 55 -17.68 8.76 -22.88
N SER A 56 -17.25 7.56 -23.29
CA SER A 56 -17.89 6.29 -22.91
C SER A 56 -17.94 6.13 -21.39
N PHE A 57 -16.79 6.31 -20.72
CA PHE A 57 -16.71 6.15 -19.26
C PHE A 57 -17.62 7.13 -18.52
N ILE A 58 -17.67 8.40 -18.97
CA ILE A 58 -18.58 9.41 -18.41
C ILE A 58 -20.04 9.07 -18.70
N GLN A 59 -20.36 8.52 -19.88
CA GLN A 59 -21.73 8.11 -20.20
C GLN A 59 -22.22 7.00 -19.25
N THR A 60 -21.39 5.99 -18.98
CA THR A 60 -21.67 4.95 -17.98
C THR A 60 -21.96 5.57 -16.62
N LYS A 61 -21.12 6.49 -16.15
CA LYS A 61 -21.33 7.16 -14.85
C LYS A 61 -22.63 7.94 -14.78
N ARG A 62 -22.97 8.67 -15.85
CA ARG A 62 -24.19 9.48 -15.93
C ARG A 62 -25.44 8.62 -15.95
N ARG A 63 -25.42 7.47 -16.63
CA ARG A 63 -26.52 6.50 -16.64
C ARG A 63 -26.96 6.10 -15.24
N TYR A 64 -26.02 5.98 -14.31
CA TYR A 64 -26.27 5.61 -12.91
C TYR A 64 -26.23 6.78 -11.92
N ASN A 65 -26.25 8.03 -12.39
CA ASN A 65 -26.13 9.23 -11.55
C ASN A 65 -24.91 9.21 -10.59
N ALA A 66 -23.83 8.55 -11.02
CA ALA A 66 -22.68 8.21 -10.20
C ALA A 66 -21.42 9.00 -10.63
N ASP A 67 -21.59 10.19 -11.20
CA ASP A 67 -20.52 11.00 -11.80
C ASP A 67 -19.71 11.85 -10.79
N LYS A 68 -19.90 11.60 -9.49
CA LYS A 68 -19.21 12.30 -8.39
C LYS A 68 -18.18 11.39 -7.71
N GLY A 69 -17.21 12.01 -7.03
CA GLY A 69 -16.17 11.33 -6.27
C GLY A 69 -15.03 10.82 -7.16
N ARG A 70 -14.44 9.67 -6.79
CA ARG A 70 -13.35 9.04 -7.55
C ARG A 70 -13.82 8.68 -8.95
N GLN A 71 -13.13 9.19 -9.97
CA GLN A 71 -13.50 9.04 -11.38
C GLN A 71 -12.88 7.80 -12.01
N TYR A 72 -11.68 7.41 -11.60
CA TYR A 72 -10.99 6.24 -12.13
C TYR A 72 -10.06 5.58 -11.11
N ALA A 73 -9.71 4.33 -11.38
CA ALA A 73 -8.54 3.69 -10.81
C ALA A 73 -7.46 3.56 -11.88
N HIS A 74 -6.20 3.74 -11.51
CA HIS A 74 -5.06 3.53 -12.39
C HIS A 74 -4.17 2.46 -11.77
N SER A 75 -3.87 1.43 -12.53
CA SER A 75 -2.98 0.35 -12.13
C SER A 75 -1.95 0.07 -13.24
N VAL A 76 -0.86 -0.56 -12.83
CA VAL A 76 0.25 -0.93 -13.70
C VAL A 76 0.64 -2.37 -13.40
N ILE A 77 0.88 -3.14 -14.44
CA ILE A 77 1.59 -4.42 -14.39
C ILE A 77 2.93 -4.21 -15.06
N SER A 78 4.02 -4.36 -14.30
CA SER A 78 5.38 -4.21 -14.82
C SER A 78 6.04 -5.57 -14.90
N PHE A 79 6.67 -5.87 -16.04
CA PHE A 79 7.44 -7.09 -16.22
C PHE A 79 8.91 -6.83 -15.93
N HIS A 80 9.61 -7.80 -15.35
CA HIS A 80 11.05 -7.70 -15.14
C HIS A 80 11.79 -7.58 -16.48
N GLN A 81 12.87 -6.79 -16.55
CA GLN A 81 13.62 -6.54 -17.79
C GLN A 81 14.17 -7.82 -18.45
N ASP A 82 14.52 -8.82 -17.63
CA ASP A 82 15.05 -10.10 -18.09
C ASP A 82 13.97 -11.14 -18.41
N GLU A 83 12.71 -10.84 -18.08
CA GLU A 83 11.58 -11.72 -18.39
C GLU A 83 11.32 -11.74 -19.90
N LYS A 84 11.10 -12.94 -20.45
CA LYS A 84 10.86 -13.10 -21.89
C LYS A 84 9.37 -12.97 -22.17
N ILE A 85 8.94 -11.74 -22.45
CA ILE A 85 7.55 -11.44 -22.81
C ILE A 85 7.51 -10.47 -24.00
N THR A 86 6.62 -10.73 -24.97
CA THR A 86 6.36 -9.79 -26.07
C THR A 86 5.26 -8.78 -25.70
N PRO A 87 5.17 -7.62 -26.37
CA PRO A 87 4.08 -6.68 -26.13
C PRO A 87 2.68 -7.28 -26.33
N GLU A 88 2.51 -8.19 -27.28
CA GLU A 88 1.25 -8.88 -27.54
C GLU A 88 0.88 -9.81 -26.38
N GLN A 89 1.85 -10.58 -25.88
CA GLN A 89 1.65 -11.42 -24.69
C GLN A 89 1.36 -10.57 -23.45
N ALA A 90 2.03 -9.43 -23.29
CA ALA A 90 1.79 -8.49 -22.20
C ALA A 90 0.38 -7.88 -22.27
N LEU A 91 -0.12 -7.60 -23.47
CA LEU A 91 -1.50 -7.17 -23.68
C LEU A 91 -2.48 -8.28 -23.28
N SER A 92 -2.31 -9.50 -23.78
CA SER A 92 -3.16 -10.64 -23.41
C SER A 92 -3.17 -10.89 -21.90
N PHE A 93 -2.00 -10.81 -21.26
CA PHE A 93 -1.87 -10.91 -19.81
C PHE A 93 -2.69 -9.84 -19.09
N ALA A 94 -2.60 -8.58 -19.53
CA ALA A 94 -3.34 -7.47 -18.93
C ALA A 94 -4.85 -7.56 -19.17
N ILE A 95 -5.29 -8.12 -20.30
CA ILE A 95 -6.70 -8.40 -20.59
C ILE A 95 -7.22 -9.47 -19.62
N ASP A 96 -6.58 -10.64 -19.56
CA ASP A 96 -6.94 -11.72 -18.63
C ASP A 96 -7.01 -11.20 -17.18
N PHE A 97 -6.03 -10.38 -16.80
CA PHE A 97 -6.00 -9.74 -15.48
C PHE A 97 -7.21 -8.83 -15.28
N GLY A 98 -7.44 -7.91 -16.21
CA GLY A 98 -8.49 -6.89 -16.13
C GLY A 98 -9.89 -7.48 -16.09
N GLU A 99 -10.16 -8.53 -16.89
CA GLU A 99 -11.47 -9.18 -16.97
C GLU A 99 -11.90 -9.79 -15.64
N LYS A 100 -10.97 -10.41 -14.89
CA LYS A 100 -11.27 -10.99 -13.57
C LYS A 100 -11.20 -9.95 -12.46
N THR A 101 -10.18 -9.10 -12.44
CA THR A 101 -9.94 -8.17 -11.32
C THR A 101 -10.92 -7.00 -11.28
N TYR A 102 -11.41 -6.58 -12.44
CA TYR A 102 -12.32 -5.45 -12.63
C TYR A 102 -13.62 -5.87 -13.33
N GLU A 103 -14.09 -7.09 -13.06
CA GLU A 103 -15.34 -7.62 -13.62
C GLU A 103 -16.49 -6.60 -13.49
N GLY A 104 -17.21 -6.38 -14.59
CA GLY A 104 -18.32 -5.42 -14.65
C GLY A 104 -17.91 -3.95 -14.77
N HIS A 105 -16.62 -3.62 -14.81
CA HIS A 105 -16.11 -2.28 -15.04
C HIS A 105 -15.43 -2.14 -16.41
N GLU A 106 -15.54 -0.95 -17.02
CA GLU A 106 -14.78 -0.65 -18.23
C GLU A 106 -13.29 -0.43 -17.88
N VAL A 107 -12.37 -0.99 -18.67
CA VAL A 107 -10.92 -0.87 -18.45
C VAL A 107 -10.22 -0.54 -19.75
N ALA A 108 -9.55 0.61 -19.82
CA ALA A 108 -8.68 0.95 -20.94
C ALA A 108 -7.25 0.46 -20.64
N ILE A 109 -6.65 -0.26 -21.58
CA ILE A 109 -5.36 -0.94 -21.45
C ILE A 109 -4.41 -0.46 -22.55
N ALA A 110 -3.16 -0.18 -22.18
CA ALA A 110 -2.10 0.15 -23.12
C ALA A 110 -0.76 -0.43 -22.66
N VAL A 111 -0.02 -1.05 -23.58
CA VAL A 111 1.32 -1.59 -23.30
C VAL A 111 2.38 -0.55 -23.65
N HIS A 112 3.19 -0.17 -22.67
CA HIS A 112 4.30 0.76 -22.84
C HIS A 112 5.60 -0.01 -23.06
N CYS A 113 6.28 0.33 -24.16
CA CYS A 113 7.57 -0.24 -24.56
C CYS A 113 8.68 0.84 -24.65
N ASP A 114 8.42 2.03 -24.09
CA ASP A 114 9.32 3.20 -24.13
C ASP A 114 10.50 3.14 -23.15
N LYS A 115 10.58 2.07 -22.35
CA LYS A 115 11.61 1.86 -21.32
C LYS A 115 12.29 0.52 -21.51
N GLU A 116 13.33 0.29 -20.72
CA GLU A 116 14.07 -0.99 -20.67
C GLU A 116 13.18 -2.21 -20.34
N HIS A 117 11.99 -2.00 -19.76
CA HIS A 117 11.04 -3.06 -19.47
C HIS A 117 9.63 -2.73 -19.94
N ILE A 118 8.93 -3.78 -20.38
CA ILE A 118 7.53 -3.72 -20.78
C ILE A 118 6.64 -3.51 -19.55
N HIS A 119 5.65 -2.65 -19.66
CA HIS A 119 4.64 -2.46 -18.62
C HIS A 119 3.28 -2.11 -19.20
N CYS A 120 2.22 -2.66 -18.62
CA CYS A 120 0.85 -2.41 -19.05
C CYS A 120 0.21 -1.41 -18.09
N HIS A 121 -0.33 -0.32 -18.63
CA HIS A 121 -1.17 0.62 -17.91
C HIS A 121 -2.64 0.24 -18.06
N MET A 122 -3.39 0.26 -16.95
CA MET A 122 -4.83 0.00 -16.93
C MET A 122 -5.56 1.15 -16.25
N VAL A 123 -6.51 1.77 -16.96
CA VAL A 123 -7.39 2.83 -16.45
C VAL A 123 -8.81 2.29 -16.35
N THR A 124 -9.26 2.06 -15.13
CA THR A 124 -10.56 1.42 -14.84
C THR A 124 -11.60 2.48 -14.47
N ASN A 125 -12.79 2.38 -15.07
CA ASN A 125 -13.96 3.15 -14.69
C ASN A 125 -14.44 2.72 -13.28
N THR A 126 -14.54 3.66 -12.34
CA THR A 126 -14.99 3.35 -10.97
C THR A 126 -16.47 3.03 -10.82
N VAL A 127 -17.25 3.08 -11.90
CA VAL A 127 -18.67 2.73 -11.91
C VAL A 127 -18.85 1.53 -12.82
N SER A 128 -19.50 0.49 -12.31
CA SER A 128 -19.82 -0.71 -13.06
C SER A 128 -20.86 -0.39 -14.14
N TYR A 129 -20.65 -0.90 -15.35
CA TYR A 129 -21.62 -0.75 -16.44
C TYR A 129 -22.77 -1.76 -16.34
N LEU A 130 -22.67 -2.75 -15.45
CA LEU A 130 -23.71 -3.75 -15.21
C LEU A 130 -24.81 -3.19 -14.30
N ASP A 131 -24.42 -2.61 -13.16
CA ASP A 131 -25.33 -2.28 -12.06
C ASP A 131 -25.09 -0.90 -11.44
N GLY A 132 -24.07 -0.15 -11.89
CA GLY A 132 -23.74 1.16 -11.35
C GLY A 132 -22.99 1.13 -10.02
N SER A 133 -22.61 -0.06 -9.52
CA SER A 133 -21.84 -0.20 -8.29
C SER A 133 -20.47 0.49 -8.38
N LYS A 134 -19.97 0.95 -7.24
CA LYS A 134 -18.68 1.66 -7.15
C LYS A 134 -17.54 0.69 -6.91
N LEU A 135 -16.47 0.85 -7.67
CA LEU A 135 -15.23 0.11 -7.45
C LEU A 135 -14.66 0.46 -6.07
N HIS A 136 -14.61 -0.54 -5.20
CA HIS A 136 -14.00 -0.47 -3.89
C HIS A 136 -13.00 -1.63 -3.74
N LYS A 137 -11.77 -1.33 -3.33
CA LYS A 137 -10.72 -2.32 -3.11
C LYS A 137 -10.15 -2.10 -1.70
N SER A 138 -10.29 -3.10 -0.84
CA SER A 138 -9.63 -3.19 0.44
C SER A 138 -8.16 -3.62 0.30
N ASN A 139 -7.39 -3.56 1.39
CA ASN A 139 -6.02 -4.10 1.38
C ASN A 139 -6.01 -5.61 1.09
N ASN A 140 -7.04 -6.35 1.51
CA ASN A 140 -7.15 -7.77 1.23
C ASN A 140 -7.43 -8.03 -0.25
N ASP A 141 -8.30 -7.22 -0.88
CA ASP A 141 -8.56 -7.32 -2.32
C ASP A 141 -7.31 -6.99 -3.13
N LEU A 142 -6.52 -5.99 -2.70
CA LEU A 142 -5.25 -5.67 -3.34
C LEU A 142 -4.21 -6.78 -3.18
N GLN A 143 -4.24 -7.54 -2.09
CA GLN A 143 -3.39 -8.72 -1.95
C GLN A 143 -3.87 -9.84 -2.88
N GLY A 144 -5.18 -10.10 -2.96
CA GLY A 144 -5.75 -11.05 -3.90
C GLY A 144 -5.45 -10.71 -5.38
N ASP A 145 -5.48 -9.42 -5.74
CA ASP A 145 -5.06 -8.96 -7.07
C ASP A 145 -3.59 -9.31 -7.35
N LYS A 146 -2.69 -9.18 -6.37
CA LYS A 146 -1.27 -9.57 -6.54
C LYS A 146 -1.11 -11.08 -6.65
N ASP A 147 -1.85 -11.84 -5.84
CA ASP A 147 -1.81 -13.30 -5.88
C ASP A 147 -2.32 -13.80 -7.24
N TYR A 148 -3.38 -13.19 -7.79
CA TYR A 148 -3.86 -13.50 -9.13
C TYR A 148 -2.86 -13.12 -10.24
N CYS A 149 -2.13 -12.00 -10.08
CA CYS A 149 -1.03 -11.67 -11.00
C CYS A 149 0.05 -12.77 -11.01
N ASN A 150 0.37 -13.34 -9.84
CA ASN A 150 1.29 -14.47 -9.73
C ASN A 150 0.75 -15.76 -10.37
N GLU A 151 -0.55 -16.05 -10.21
CA GLU A 151 -1.21 -17.16 -10.91
C GLU A 151 -1.13 -16.99 -12.44
N LEU A 152 -1.36 -15.78 -12.95
CA LEU A 152 -1.22 -15.50 -14.37
C LEU A 152 0.24 -15.65 -14.84
N CYS A 153 1.23 -15.27 -14.03
CA CYS A 153 2.63 -15.55 -14.37
C CYS A 153 2.85 -17.04 -14.62
N GLN A 154 2.32 -17.91 -13.76
CA GLN A 154 2.40 -19.37 -13.97
C GLN A 154 1.72 -19.82 -15.25
N LYS A 155 0.50 -19.32 -15.52
CA LYS A 155 -0.29 -19.67 -16.73
C LYS A 155 0.44 -19.28 -18.02
N TYR A 156 1.11 -18.14 -18.03
CA TYR A 156 1.84 -17.63 -19.18
C TYR A 156 3.29 -18.17 -19.26
N GLY A 157 3.70 -19.06 -18.36
CA GLY A 157 5.06 -19.62 -18.32
C GLY A 157 6.13 -18.61 -17.89
N LEU A 158 5.73 -17.54 -17.20
CA LEU A 158 6.60 -16.50 -16.67
C LEU A 158 7.08 -16.86 -15.26
N THR A 159 8.17 -16.23 -14.85
CA THR A 159 8.71 -16.38 -13.49
C THR A 159 7.72 -15.81 -12.48
N VAL A 160 7.49 -16.51 -11.37
CA VAL A 160 6.61 -16.04 -10.29
C VAL A 160 7.41 -15.22 -9.29
N ALA A 161 6.85 -14.11 -8.81
CA ALA A 161 7.49 -13.34 -7.76
C ALA A 161 7.47 -14.13 -6.44
N GLU A 162 8.64 -14.44 -5.90
CA GLU A 162 8.79 -15.10 -4.61
C GLU A 162 9.23 -14.11 -3.54
N LYS A 163 8.52 -14.08 -2.41
CA LYS A 163 8.86 -13.18 -1.31
C LYS A 163 10.25 -13.51 -0.77
N GLY A 164 11.14 -12.52 -0.76
CA GLY A 164 12.50 -12.69 -0.26
C GLY A 164 13.46 -13.33 -1.27
N LYS A 165 13.11 -13.36 -2.56
CA LYS A 165 14.02 -13.76 -3.63
C LYS A 165 14.09 -12.71 -4.76
N HIS A 166 15.22 -12.70 -5.44
CA HIS A 166 15.43 -11.97 -6.69
C HIS A 166 14.78 -12.69 -7.87
N PHE A 167 14.77 -12.06 -9.04
CA PHE A 167 14.23 -12.64 -10.27
C PHE A 167 14.92 -13.94 -10.68
N ASP A 168 16.23 -14.07 -10.44
CA ASP A 168 17.00 -15.29 -10.72
C ASP A 168 16.78 -16.41 -9.68
N GLY A 169 15.90 -16.18 -8.70
CA GLY A 169 15.61 -17.12 -7.62
C GLY A 169 16.63 -17.13 -6.48
N SER A 170 17.67 -16.30 -6.54
CA SER A 170 18.59 -16.12 -5.42
C SER A 170 17.87 -15.49 -4.22
N ALA A 171 18.22 -15.93 -3.01
CA ALA A 171 17.66 -15.34 -1.81
C ALA A 171 18.12 -13.88 -1.69
N ILE A 172 17.18 -13.00 -1.38
CA ILE A 172 17.52 -11.66 -0.92
C ILE A 172 18.27 -11.84 0.40
N THR A 173 19.51 -11.37 0.43
CA THR A 173 20.41 -11.53 1.58
C THR A 173 20.18 -10.41 2.61
N ASP A 174 20.45 -10.72 3.89
CA ASP A 174 20.40 -9.72 4.95
C ASP A 174 21.38 -8.57 4.64
N GLY A 175 20.83 -7.36 4.44
CA GLY A 175 21.59 -6.17 4.04
C GLY A 175 21.29 -5.68 2.61
N GLU A 176 20.58 -6.47 1.80
CA GLU A 176 20.06 -6.00 0.51
C GLU A 176 18.83 -5.11 0.67
N ILE A 177 18.82 -4.07 -0.15
CA ILE A 177 17.81 -3.02 -0.12
C ILE A 177 16.59 -3.50 -0.89
N ILE A 178 15.59 -3.94 -0.15
CA ILE A 178 14.33 -4.44 -0.71
C ILE A 178 13.14 -3.63 -0.21
N SER A 179 13.19 -2.32 -0.44
CA SER A 179 12.01 -1.49 -0.21
C SER A 179 11.15 -1.37 -1.46
N TRP A 180 9.87 -1.68 -1.30
CA TRP A 180 8.82 -1.53 -2.32
C TRP A 180 8.30 -0.09 -2.44
N ASP A 181 8.66 0.75 -1.47
CA ASP A 181 8.39 2.18 -1.51
C ASP A 181 9.50 2.88 -2.30
N LYS A 182 9.12 3.63 -3.34
CA LYS A 182 10.06 4.22 -4.30
C LYS A 182 11.03 5.21 -3.64
N ASP A 183 10.55 5.93 -2.62
CA ASP A 183 11.35 6.92 -1.92
C ASP A 183 12.32 6.26 -0.94
N THR A 184 11.87 5.19 -0.29
CA THR A 184 12.69 4.31 0.55
C THR A 184 13.72 3.50 -0.27
N TYR A 185 13.37 3.07 -1.48
CA TYR A 185 14.33 2.45 -2.41
C TYR A 185 15.36 3.46 -2.89
N ARG A 186 14.98 4.71 -3.21
CA ARG A 186 15.93 5.78 -3.56
C ARG A 186 16.88 6.12 -2.42
N LEU A 187 16.34 6.30 -1.22
CA LEU A 187 17.07 6.46 0.04
C LEU A 187 18.20 5.45 0.20
N LEU A 188 17.84 4.19 0.01
CA LEU A 188 18.71 3.07 0.27
C LEU A 188 19.64 2.81 -0.93
N SER A 189 19.20 2.96 -2.18
CA SER A 189 20.09 2.84 -3.36
C SER A 189 21.15 3.95 -3.42
N ASP A 190 20.85 5.17 -2.96
CA ASP A 190 21.84 6.25 -2.79
C ASP A 190 22.85 5.97 -1.66
N TYR A 191 22.59 4.99 -0.77
CA TYR A 191 23.53 4.51 0.25
C TYR A 191 24.83 3.97 -0.37
N THR A 192 24.76 3.42 -1.59
CA THR A 192 25.94 2.97 -2.36
C THR A 192 26.94 4.10 -2.64
N LYS A 193 26.53 5.38 -2.50
CA LYS A 193 27.37 6.57 -2.64
C LYS A 193 27.87 7.16 -1.31
N LYS A 194 27.72 6.48 -0.17
CA LYS A 194 28.13 6.95 1.18
C LYS A 194 27.61 8.36 1.53
N SER A 195 26.31 8.58 1.36
CA SER A 195 25.69 9.86 1.73
C SER A 195 25.33 9.88 3.22
N TYR A 196 25.97 10.76 4.00
CA TYR A 196 25.65 10.95 5.42
C TYR A 196 24.18 11.33 5.68
N VAL A 197 23.47 11.84 4.67
CA VAL A 197 22.04 12.13 4.76
C VAL A 197 21.20 10.85 4.72
N ALA A 198 21.63 9.86 3.93
CA ALA A 198 21.02 8.53 3.88
C ALA A 198 21.30 7.74 5.16
N ASP A 199 22.54 7.78 5.69
CA ASP A 199 22.89 7.20 7.00
C ASP A 199 21.97 7.74 8.12
N CYS A 200 21.72 9.05 8.11
CA CYS A 200 20.78 9.68 9.05
C CYS A 200 19.33 9.20 8.86
N GLY A 201 18.92 8.97 7.62
CA GLY A 201 17.58 8.48 7.29
C GLY A 201 17.32 7.06 7.78
N ILE A 202 18.31 6.17 7.65
CA ILE A 202 18.23 4.79 8.16
C ILE A 202 18.14 4.78 9.68
N ALA A 203 19.08 5.46 10.36
CA ALA A 203 19.06 5.60 11.81
C ALA A 203 17.72 6.16 12.31
N PHE A 204 17.16 7.14 11.58
CA PHE A 204 15.84 7.69 11.87
C PHE A 204 14.73 6.64 11.79
N MET A 205 14.66 5.86 10.71
CA MET A 205 13.62 4.85 10.51
C MET A 205 13.67 3.75 11.57
N GLU A 206 14.86 3.25 11.90
CA GLU A 206 15.06 2.27 12.96
C GLU A 206 14.61 2.86 14.30
N SER A 207 15.10 4.05 14.63
CA SER A 207 14.81 4.70 15.91
C SER A 207 13.32 5.05 16.08
N ILE A 208 12.65 5.56 15.04
CA ILE A 208 11.24 5.98 15.16
C ILE A 208 10.30 4.78 15.26
N SER A 209 10.69 3.63 14.71
CA SER A 209 9.91 2.40 14.77
C SER A 209 9.82 1.86 16.20
N SER A 210 10.95 1.79 16.90
CA SER A 210 11.07 1.20 18.23
C SER A 210 10.85 2.19 19.38
N ALA A 211 11.09 3.49 19.20
CA ALA A 211 10.91 4.47 20.27
C ALA A 211 9.43 4.65 20.66
N GLN A 212 9.15 4.67 21.96
CA GLN A 212 7.82 4.99 22.50
C GLN A 212 7.71 6.46 22.89
N THR A 213 8.84 7.09 23.23
CA THR A 213 8.89 8.47 23.68
C THR A 213 9.96 9.26 22.90
N LYS A 214 9.89 10.59 23.02
CA LYS A 214 10.93 11.49 22.52
C LYS A 214 12.33 11.12 23.07
N ASP A 215 12.42 10.79 24.36
CA ASP A 215 13.70 10.50 24.99
C ASP A 215 14.26 9.16 24.53
N ASP A 216 13.41 8.15 24.31
CA ASP A 216 13.83 6.88 23.73
C ASP A 216 14.35 7.05 22.31
N PHE A 217 13.67 7.88 21.51
CA PHE A 217 14.10 8.19 20.16
C PHE A 217 15.45 8.88 20.15
N ILE A 218 15.69 9.84 21.04
CA ILE A 218 16.99 10.51 21.15
C ILE A 218 18.09 9.51 21.52
N LYS A 219 17.83 8.60 22.46
CA LYS A 219 18.79 7.54 22.85
C LYS A 219 19.09 6.59 21.70
N GLN A 220 18.07 6.16 20.96
CA GLN A 220 18.24 5.25 19.83
C GLN A 220 19.03 5.91 18.70
N MET A 221 18.69 7.15 18.34
CA MET A 221 19.47 7.92 17.37
C MET A 221 20.94 8.05 17.81
N GLN A 222 21.19 8.29 19.10
CA GLN A 222 22.54 8.33 19.66
C GLN A 222 23.27 6.99 19.56
N SER A 223 22.61 5.86 19.80
CA SER A 223 23.23 4.53 19.61
C SER A 223 23.56 4.25 18.14
N HIS A 224 22.85 4.87 17.21
CA HIS A 224 23.17 4.85 15.77
C HIS A 224 24.18 5.94 15.35
N GLY A 225 24.83 6.62 16.31
CA GLY A 225 25.88 7.62 16.04
C GLY A 225 25.38 9.02 15.71
N TRP A 226 24.09 9.32 15.94
CA TRP A 226 23.48 10.61 15.65
C TRP A 226 23.01 11.33 16.91
N GLN A 227 23.65 12.46 17.21
CA GLN A 227 23.18 13.39 18.22
C GLN A 227 21.94 14.15 17.70
N VAL A 228 20.90 14.24 18.53
CA VAL A 228 19.64 14.93 18.19
C VAL A 228 19.53 16.27 18.93
N ASP A 229 19.52 17.38 18.19
CA ASP A 229 19.18 18.71 18.72
C ASP A 229 17.68 18.99 18.48
N TRP A 230 16.87 18.71 19.51
CA TRP A 230 15.42 18.88 19.49
C TRP A 230 14.95 19.88 20.55
N LYS A 231 15.07 21.17 20.22
CA LYS A 231 14.64 22.30 21.07
C LYS A 231 13.23 22.79 20.74
N GLY A 232 12.43 23.11 21.75
CA GLY A 232 11.07 23.66 21.59
C GLY A 232 11.04 24.94 20.74
N SER A 233 12.00 25.84 20.96
CA SER A 233 12.11 27.15 20.29
C SER A 233 12.59 27.11 18.83
N LYS A 234 12.97 25.95 18.30
CA LYS A 234 13.48 25.80 16.93
C LYS A 234 12.46 25.06 16.06
N LYS A 235 12.28 25.54 14.82
CA LYS A 235 11.37 24.93 13.84
C LYS A 235 11.79 23.50 13.44
N HIS A 236 13.10 23.25 13.37
CA HIS A 236 13.65 22.01 12.85
C HIS A 236 14.41 21.24 13.94
N ILE A 237 14.29 19.93 13.92
CA ILE A 237 15.22 19.01 14.60
C ILE A 237 16.49 18.92 13.74
N VAL A 238 17.65 18.92 14.39
CA VAL A 238 18.94 18.74 13.71
C VAL A 238 19.64 17.49 14.23
N PHE A 239 19.94 16.57 13.33
CA PHE A 239 20.75 15.39 13.58
C PHE A 239 22.20 15.68 13.24
N LYS A 240 23.14 15.31 14.12
CA LYS A 240 24.57 15.54 13.94
C LYS A 240 25.36 14.25 14.18
N ASN A 241 26.20 13.86 13.23
CA ASN A 241 27.09 12.70 13.40
C ASN A 241 28.44 13.08 14.05
N ALA A 242 29.27 12.07 14.35
CA ALA A 242 30.60 12.24 14.94
C ALA A 242 31.53 13.14 14.10
N ASP A 243 31.44 13.06 12.76
CA ASP A 243 32.23 13.89 11.82
C ASP A 243 31.74 15.35 11.75
N GLY A 244 30.71 15.71 12.52
CA GLY A 244 30.15 17.05 12.56
C GLY A 244 29.19 17.38 11.41
N LYS A 245 28.84 16.42 10.56
CA LYS A 245 27.83 16.58 9.51
C LYS A 245 26.45 16.74 10.14
N LYS A 246 25.63 17.63 9.56
CA LYS A 246 24.31 17.98 10.07
C LYS A 246 23.24 17.71 9.04
N VAL A 247 22.14 17.11 9.49
CA VAL A 247 20.93 16.84 8.71
C VAL A 247 19.75 17.45 9.47
N ARG A 248 18.92 18.27 8.82
CA ARG A 248 17.67 18.72 9.45
C ARG A 248 16.58 17.70 9.15
N ASP A 249 15.62 17.57 10.04
CA ASP A 249 14.39 16.82 9.80
C ASP A 249 13.77 17.07 8.41
N SER A 250 13.67 18.33 8.01
CA SER A 250 13.10 18.75 6.75
C SER A 250 13.93 18.33 5.55
N ASN A 251 15.23 18.05 5.70
CA ASN A 251 16.02 17.42 4.66
C ASN A 251 15.54 15.99 4.42
N LEU A 252 15.29 15.21 5.48
CA LEU A 252 14.77 13.85 5.36
C LEU A 252 13.37 13.84 4.73
N PHE A 253 12.50 14.76 5.15
CA PHE A 253 11.18 14.90 4.53
C PHE A 253 11.25 15.34 3.05
N LYS A 254 12.07 16.33 2.70
CA LYS A 254 12.13 16.83 1.31
C LYS A 254 12.87 15.91 0.35
N THR A 255 13.91 15.24 0.84
CA THR A 255 14.77 14.40 0.00
C THR A 255 14.17 13.01 -0.16
N PHE A 256 13.50 12.53 0.89
CA PHE A 256 13.11 11.13 1.02
C PHE A 256 11.67 10.90 1.44
N HIS A 257 10.88 11.98 1.62
CA HIS A 257 9.48 11.93 2.05
C HIS A 257 9.24 11.16 3.35
N LEU A 258 10.28 10.94 4.16
CA LEU A 258 10.16 10.35 5.49
C LEU A 258 9.32 11.27 6.38
N PRO A 259 8.45 10.74 7.27
CA PRO A 259 7.65 11.53 8.21
C PRO A 259 8.49 12.08 9.37
N ALA A 260 9.64 12.67 9.04
CA ALA A 260 10.68 13.05 9.96
C ALA A 260 10.56 14.48 10.45
N THR A 261 9.55 15.27 10.01
CA THR A 261 9.40 16.64 10.51
C THR A 261 9.08 16.63 12.00
N LYS A 262 9.55 17.66 12.71
CA LYS A 262 9.27 17.84 14.14
C LYS A 262 7.79 17.64 14.49
N GLU A 263 6.88 18.22 13.70
CA GLU A 263 5.44 18.05 13.89
C GLU A 263 5.00 16.59 13.74
N LEU A 264 5.42 15.91 12.68
CA LEU A 264 4.99 14.52 12.41
C LEU A 264 5.53 13.55 13.45
N ILE A 265 6.79 13.71 13.88
CA ILE A 265 7.37 12.87 14.93
C ILE A 265 6.66 13.11 16.26
N THR A 266 6.29 14.36 16.58
CA THR A 266 5.55 14.68 17.81
C THR A 266 4.19 14.00 17.79
N VAL A 267 3.44 14.13 16.69
CA VAL A 267 2.13 13.49 16.52
C VAL A 267 2.23 11.97 16.67
N GLU A 268 3.30 11.35 16.17
CA GLU A 268 3.50 9.90 16.31
C GLU A 268 3.72 9.49 17.77
N PHE A 269 4.48 10.25 18.56
CA PHE A 269 4.65 9.96 19.99
C PHE A 269 3.39 10.22 20.81
N ASP A 270 2.63 11.27 20.49
CA ASP A 270 1.34 11.52 21.13
C ASP A 270 0.39 10.34 20.87
N ARG A 271 0.31 9.88 19.61
CA ARG A 271 -0.47 8.70 19.22
C ARG A 271 -0.03 7.43 19.96
N LYS A 272 1.28 7.18 20.07
CA LYS A 272 1.83 6.02 20.80
C LYS A 272 1.50 6.09 22.30
N SER A 273 1.60 7.28 22.90
CA SER A 273 1.23 7.52 24.30
C SER A 273 -0.26 7.25 24.55
N ASP A 274 -1.14 7.74 23.68
CA ASP A 274 -2.59 7.51 23.80
C ASP A 274 -2.95 6.03 23.72
N LEU A 275 -2.31 5.28 22.82
CA LEU A 275 -2.51 3.84 22.69
C LEU A 275 -2.02 3.08 23.92
N ALA A 276 -0.85 3.43 24.45
CA ALA A 276 -0.34 2.83 25.69
C ALA A 276 -1.28 3.09 26.87
N GLY A 277 -1.81 4.32 26.99
CA GLY A 277 -2.78 4.66 28.03
C GLY A 277 -4.11 3.93 27.88
N GLN A 278 -4.59 3.70 26.66
CA GLN A 278 -5.78 2.88 26.41
C GLN A 278 -5.55 1.42 26.79
N ALA A 279 -4.42 0.84 26.38
CA ALA A 279 -4.06 -0.54 26.70
C ALA A 279 -3.98 -0.76 28.23
N GLU A 280 -3.40 0.19 28.96
CA GLU A 280 -3.32 0.07 30.42
C GLU A 280 -4.69 0.18 31.10
N ARG A 281 -5.59 1.06 30.62
CA ARG A 281 -6.97 1.14 31.14
C ARG A 281 -7.73 -0.16 30.92
N ILE A 282 -7.58 -0.76 29.74
CA ILE A 282 -8.19 -2.06 29.42
C ILE A 282 -7.64 -3.12 30.38
N ARG A 283 -6.32 -3.21 30.51
CA ARG A 283 -5.66 -4.15 31.42
C ARG A 283 -6.15 -4.02 32.87
N LEU A 284 -6.27 -2.79 33.37
CA LEU A 284 -6.78 -2.54 34.73
C LEU A 284 -8.24 -2.97 34.88
N SER A 285 -9.09 -2.70 33.88
CA SER A 285 -10.49 -3.14 33.90
C SER A 285 -10.64 -4.66 33.88
N GLU A 286 -9.80 -5.37 33.11
CA GLU A 286 -9.77 -6.84 33.08
C GLU A 286 -9.31 -7.43 34.41
N LEU A 287 -8.33 -6.80 35.07
CA LEU A 287 -7.88 -7.19 36.42
C LEU A 287 -8.96 -6.95 37.48
N GLU A 288 -9.72 -5.85 37.39
CA GLU A 288 -10.86 -5.59 38.28
C GLU A 288 -12.00 -6.60 38.08
N GLU A 289 -12.34 -6.94 36.84
CA GLU A 289 -13.33 -7.97 36.53
C GLU A 289 -12.89 -9.36 36.99
N ALA A 290 -11.62 -9.72 36.81
CA ALA A 290 -11.05 -10.97 37.31
C ALA A 290 -11.06 -11.03 38.84
N GLY A 291 -10.83 -9.89 39.52
CA GLY A 291 -10.94 -9.76 40.97
C GLY A 291 -12.36 -9.96 41.51
N ARG A 292 -13.38 -9.46 40.80
CA ARG A 292 -14.80 -9.63 41.16
C ARG A 292 -15.32 -11.06 41.00
N ARG A 293 -14.66 -11.91 40.18
CA ARG A 293 -15.08 -13.29 39.90
C ARG A 293 -14.57 -14.34 40.91
N LYS A 294 -13.91 -13.97 42.01
CA LYS A 294 -13.56 -14.93 43.08
C LYS A 294 -14.83 -15.31 43.88
N PRO A 295 -15.23 -16.60 43.98
CA PRO A 295 -16.47 -16.99 44.65
C PRO A 295 -16.37 -16.88 46.17
N ASN A 296 -17.41 -16.29 46.79
CA ASN A 296 -17.74 -16.48 48.20
C ASN A 296 -18.02 -17.96 48.45
N ALA A 297 -17.10 -18.64 49.13
CA ALA A 297 -17.38 -19.96 49.71
C ALA A 297 -17.86 -19.77 51.16
N GLU A 298 -19.17 -19.57 51.33
CA GLU A 298 -19.85 -19.79 52.61
C GLU A 298 -20.91 -20.88 52.48
N ILE A 299 -20.55 -22.04 53.03
CA ILE A 299 -21.33 -22.89 53.94
C ILE A 299 -22.86 -22.84 53.76
N SER A 300 -23.46 -23.95 53.30
CA SER A 300 -24.81 -24.30 53.75
C SER A 300 -24.91 -25.77 54.19
N ASN A 301 -25.08 -25.93 55.50
CA ASN A 301 -25.64 -27.11 56.13
C ASN A 301 -27.04 -27.34 55.56
N ASN A 302 -27.37 -28.57 55.17
CA ASN A 302 -28.78 -28.94 55.04
C ASN A 302 -29.08 -30.33 55.60
N ARG A 303 -29.73 -30.32 56.76
CA ARG A 303 -30.56 -31.40 57.30
C ARG A 303 -31.65 -31.73 56.27
N THR A 304 -31.82 -33.00 55.94
CA THR A 304 -33.09 -33.50 55.40
C THR A 304 -33.58 -34.67 56.25
N LYS A 305 -34.74 -34.44 56.87
CA LYS A 305 -35.58 -35.45 57.53
C LYS A 305 -36.82 -35.63 56.64
N ARG A 306 -37.16 -36.90 56.41
CA ARG A 306 -38.49 -37.47 56.12
C ARG A 306 -39.15 -37.15 54.77
N GLY A 307 -39.67 -38.22 54.14
CA GLY A 307 -40.65 -38.11 53.07
C GLY A 307 -40.79 -39.37 52.20
N SER A 308 -41.24 -40.46 52.79
CA SER A 308 -41.76 -41.67 52.12
C SER A 308 -42.89 -41.39 51.11
N HIS A 309 -42.90 -42.11 49.97
CA HIS A 309 -44.03 -42.72 49.20
C HIS A 309 -43.56 -42.90 47.73
N ALA A 310 -43.22 -44.09 47.21
CA ALA A 310 -43.99 -45.31 46.90
C ALA A 310 -44.81 -45.27 45.59
N ARG A 311 -44.74 -46.39 44.85
CA ARG A 311 -45.37 -46.83 43.56
C ARG A 311 -44.50 -46.51 42.33
N GLY A 312 -43.93 -47.47 41.57
CA GLY A 312 -44.45 -48.74 41.05
C GLY A 312 -45.41 -48.42 39.89
N ILE A 313 -45.21 -48.80 38.63
CA ILE A 313 -44.50 -49.90 37.96
C ILE A 313 -43.77 -49.34 36.74
#